data_AF-A0AAD4Z7A0-F1
#
_entry.id   AF-A0AAD4Z7A0-F1
#
_cell.length_a   1.000
_cell.length_b   1.000
_cell.length_c   1.000
_cell.angle_alpha   90.00
_cell.angle_beta   90.00
_cell.angle_gamma   90.00
#
_symmetry.space_group_name_H-M   'P 1'
#
loop_
_entity.id
_entity.type
_entity.pdbx_description
1 polymer ?
#
loop_
_entity_poly.entity_id
_entity_poly.type
_entity_poly.pdbx_seq_one_letter_code
_entity_poly.pdbx_strand_id
1 'polypeptide(L)'
;MEEIGATVVAVYMRYLHDVLKQANMCSMVGFIDPATVSANSGTIADRSRLVAARLQKTDGEQIFMMPYNPGRRWILLIVRAKRETVYFLDPLPENRVVDEEAKNIVNRAKNIIIT
;
A
#
# COMPACT_ATOMS: atom_id res chain seq x y z
N MET A 1 -13.30 -21.71 3.57
CA MET A 1 -11.91 -21.21 3.41
C MET A 1 -11.79 -20.03 4.36
N GLU A 2 -10.76 -20.01 5.21
CA GLU A 2 -10.53 -18.89 6.13
C GLU A 2 -9.97 -17.67 5.37
N GLU A 3 -10.31 -16.47 5.84
CA GLU A 3 -9.75 -15.23 5.29
C GLU A 3 -8.26 -15.11 5.61
N ILE A 4 -7.48 -14.63 4.66
CA ILE A 4 -6.05 -14.38 4.86
C ILE A 4 -5.88 -13.18 5.79
N GLY A 5 -5.23 -13.37 6.94
CA GLY A 5 -4.92 -12.28 7.88
C GLY A 5 -3.77 -11.38 7.41
N ALA A 6 -3.71 -10.15 7.93
CA ALA A 6 -2.68 -9.16 7.57
C ALA A 6 -1.25 -9.68 7.84
N THR A 7 -1.05 -10.47 8.90
CA THR A 7 0.24 -11.09 9.22
C THR A 7 0.74 -12.01 8.12
N VAL A 8 -0.15 -12.82 7.51
CA VAL A 8 0.22 -13.74 6.43
C VAL A 8 0.68 -12.95 5.21
N VAL A 9 -0.05 -11.87 4.86
CA VAL A 9 0.33 -10.96 3.78
C VAL A 9 1.69 -10.33 4.05
N ALA A 10 1.93 -9.84 5.27
CA ALA A 10 3.21 -9.23 5.66
C ALA A 10 4.39 -10.21 5.59
N VAL A 11 4.19 -11.47 6.02
CA VAL A 11 5.21 -12.53 5.90
C VAL A 11 5.53 -12.81 4.44
N TYR A 12 4.51 -12.89 3.58
CA TYR A 12 4.73 -13.09 2.15
C TYR A 12 5.45 -11.91 1.50
N MET A 13 5.11 -10.67 1.87
CA MET A 13 5.83 -9.47 1.42
C MET A 13 7.29 -9.48 1.86
N ARG A 14 7.59 -9.98 3.06
CA ARG A 14 8.97 -10.13 3.52
C ARG A 14 9.74 -11.14 2.66
N TYR A 15 9.15 -12.28 2.36
CA TYR A 15 9.73 -13.25 1.44
C TYR A 15 9.97 -12.62 0.05
N LEU A 16 8.99 -11.90 -0.49
CA LEU A 16 9.12 -11.23 -1.78
C LEU A 16 10.23 -10.17 -1.79
N HIS A 17 10.39 -9.43 -0.69
CA HIS A 17 11.51 -8.50 -0.53
C HIS A 17 12.86 -9.22 -0.62
N ASP A 18 13.00 -10.40 0.00
CA ASP A 18 14.24 -11.17 -0.06
C ASP A 18 14.51 -11.71 -1.48
N VAL A 19 13.47 -12.09 -2.23
CA VAL A 19 13.57 -12.43 -3.67
C VAL A 19 14.03 -11.22 -4.49
N LEU A 20 13.45 -10.04 -4.28
CA LEU A 20 13.85 -8.81 -4.97
C LEU A 20 15.29 -8.41 -4.65
N LYS A 21 15.75 -8.67 -3.42
CA LYS A 21 17.14 -8.44 -3.01
C LYS A 21 18.10 -9.32 -3.81
N GLN A 22 17.77 -10.60 -3.99
CA GLN A 22 18.57 -11.51 -4.81
C GLN A 22 18.61 -11.08 -6.29
N ALA A 23 17.53 -10.47 -6.78
CA ALA A 23 17.44 -9.95 -8.14
C ALA A 23 18.02 -8.53 -8.31
N ASN A 24 18.58 -7.91 -7.26
CA ASN A 24 19.04 -6.51 -7.26
C ASN A 24 17.95 -5.48 -7.64
N MET A 25 16.71 -5.74 -7.23
CA MET A 25 15.51 -4.94 -7.54
C MET A 25 14.91 -4.22 -6.32
N CYS A 26 15.62 -4.13 -5.19
CA CYS A 26 15.11 -3.47 -3.98
C CYS A 26 14.76 -1.99 -4.18
N SER A 27 15.41 -1.29 -5.10
CA SER A 27 15.09 0.10 -5.45
C SER A 27 13.84 0.23 -6.32
N MET A 28 13.42 -0.85 -7.01
CA MET A 28 12.28 -0.80 -7.93
C MET A 28 10.95 -0.98 -7.22
N VAL A 29 10.89 -1.80 -6.16
CA VAL A 29 9.65 -2.14 -5.46
C VAL A 29 9.78 -1.87 -3.97
N GLY A 30 8.87 -1.07 -3.45
CA GLY A 30 8.67 -0.79 -2.04
C GLY A 30 7.40 -1.45 -1.52
N PHE A 31 7.34 -1.66 -0.21
CA PHE A 31 6.22 -2.29 0.48
C PHE A 31 5.70 -1.41 1.60
N ILE A 32 4.38 -1.36 1.76
CA ILE A 32 3.67 -0.70 2.86
C ILE A 32 2.94 -1.78 3.66
N ASP A 33 3.17 -1.82 4.98
CA ASP A 33 2.62 -2.85 5.86
C ASP A 33 1.07 -2.76 5.92
N PRO A 34 0.35 -3.82 5.52
CA PRO A 34 -1.11 -3.81 5.51
C PRO A 34 -1.73 -3.57 6.90
N ALA A 35 -1.07 -4.00 7.99
CA ALA A 35 -1.54 -3.80 9.36
C ALA A 35 -1.50 -2.33 9.80
N THR A 36 -0.84 -1.46 9.02
CA THR A 36 -0.74 -0.03 9.32
C THR A 36 -1.69 0.83 8.50
N VAL A 37 -2.26 0.28 7.42
CA VAL A 37 -3.07 1.04 6.46
C VAL A 37 -4.49 0.51 6.30
N SER A 38 -4.78 -0.72 6.73
CA SER A 38 -6.10 -1.34 6.62
C SER A 38 -7.11 -0.75 7.62
N ALA A 39 -8.38 -1.09 7.44
CA ALA A 39 -9.44 -0.74 8.39
C ALA A 39 -9.07 -1.19 9.81
N ASN A 40 -9.51 -0.41 10.79
CA ASN A 40 -9.17 -0.56 12.21
C ASN A 40 -7.72 -0.20 12.59
N SER A 41 -6.89 0.24 11.64
CA SER A 41 -5.52 0.73 11.92
C SER A 41 -5.55 2.24 12.19
N GLY A 42 -5.78 2.66 13.44
CA GLY A 42 -5.76 4.07 13.84
C GLY A 42 -6.74 4.99 13.09
N THR A 43 -6.46 6.30 13.05
CA THR A 43 -7.25 7.26 12.27
C THR A 43 -6.75 7.37 10.82
N ILE A 44 -7.57 7.90 9.90
CA ILE A 44 -7.12 8.22 8.53
C ILE A 44 -5.84 9.07 8.55
N ALA A 45 -5.72 10.02 9.47
CA ALA A 45 -4.54 10.88 9.58
C ALA A 45 -3.28 10.08 9.96
N ASP A 46 -3.38 9.14 10.90
CA ASP A 46 -2.25 8.30 11.32
C ASP A 46 -1.79 7.40 10.18
N ARG A 47 -2.73 6.74 9.51
CA ARG A 47 -2.44 5.92 8.33
C ARG A 47 -1.80 6.73 7.21
N SER A 48 -2.31 7.94 6.95
CA SER A 48 -1.75 8.84 5.93
C SER A 48 -0.31 9.25 6.24
N ARG A 49 0.02 9.51 7.51
CA ARG A 49 1.39 9.82 7.93
C ARG A 49 2.33 8.63 7.74
N LEU A 50 1.89 7.40 8.03
CA LEU A 50 2.69 6.19 7.83
C LEU A 50 2.97 5.94 6.35
N VAL A 51 1.96 6.10 5.50
CA VAL A 51 2.12 6.06 4.04
C VAL A 51 3.09 7.15 3.58
N ALA A 52 2.91 8.40 4.04
CA ALA A 52 3.79 9.51 3.68
C ALA A 52 5.25 9.24 4.07
N ALA A 53 5.50 8.82 5.31
CA ALA A 53 6.84 8.50 5.79
C ALA A 53 7.50 7.35 4.99
N ARG A 54 6.71 6.44 4.45
CA ARG A 54 7.21 5.36 3.59
C ARG A 54 7.52 5.85 2.18
N LEU A 55 6.67 6.70 1.63
CA LEU A 55 6.83 7.29 0.29
C LEU A 55 7.95 8.35 0.23
N GLN A 56 8.27 9.06 1.32
CA GLN A 56 9.36 10.04 1.35
C GLN A 56 10.76 9.42 1.17
N LYS A 57 10.93 8.14 1.46
CA LYS A 57 12.23 7.45 1.47
C LYS A 57 12.66 6.93 0.09
N THR A 58 12.06 7.42 -1.00
CA THR A 58 12.25 6.87 -2.35
C THR A 58 13.06 7.78 -3.27
N ASP A 59 13.82 7.19 -4.19
CA ASP A 59 14.48 7.87 -5.30
C ASP A 59 13.50 8.34 -6.39
N GLY A 60 12.25 7.86 -6.32
CA GLY A 60 11.10 8.37 -7.04
C GLY A 60 10.63 7.59 -8.25
N GLU A 61 11.38 6.60 -8.73
CA GLU A 61 10.86 5.67 -9.75
C GLU A 61 10.31 4.36 -9.13
N GLN A 62 10.57 4.15 -7.84
CA GLN A 62 10.04 3.03 -7.08
C GLN A 62 8.51 2.98 -7.11
N ILE A 63 7.98 1.78 -7.30
CA ILE A 63 6.56 1.48 -7.12
C ILE A 63 6.33 0.94 -5.70
N PHE A 64 5.27 1.36 -5.02
CA PHE A 64 4.93 0.84 -3.70
C PHE A 64 3.73 -0.08 -3.78
N MET A 65 3.90 -1.31 -3.33
CA MET A 65 2.81 -2.27 -3.12
C MET A 65 2.21 -2.02 -1.73
N MET A 66 0.91 -1.72 -1.72
CA MET A 66 0.14 -1.45 -0.51
C MET A 66 -1.12 -2.32 -0.51
N PRO A 67 -1.03 -3.55 0.05
CA PRO A 67 -2.23 -4.34 0.31
C PRO A 67 -3.08 -3.61 1.35
N TYR A 68 -4.37 -3.50 1.07
CA TYR A 68 -5.33 -2.78 1.89
C TYR A 68 -6.57 -3.66 2.08
N ASN A 69 -7.03 -3.75 3.32
CA ASN A 69 -8.29 -4.41 3.65
C ASN A 69 -9.25 -3.42 4.32
N PRO A 70 -10.33 -2.98 3.64
CA PRO A 70 -11.35 -2.12 4.26
C PRO A 70 -12.24 -2.86 5.29
N GLY A 71 -12.04 -4.17 5.47
CA GLY A 71 -12.62 -4.94 6.58
C GLY A 71 -12.94 -6.40 6.23
N ARG A 72 -13.22 -6.73 4.96
CA ARG A 72 -13.67 -8.08 4.54
C ARG A 72 -13.02 -8.59 3.25
N ARG A 73 -12.10 -7.83 2.66
CA ARG A 73 -11.54 -8.17 1.35
C ARG A 73 -10.19 -7.52 1.14
N TRP A 74 -9.30 -8.21 0.42
CA TRP A 74 -8.01 -7.66 0.06
C TRP A 74 -8.06 -6.95 -1.28
N ILE A 75 -7.54 -5.74 -1.30
CA ILE A 75 -7.33 -4.92 -2.48
C ILE A 75 -5.84 -4.58 -2.52
N LEU A 76 -5.25 -4.54 -3.72
CA LEU A 76 -3.87 -4.07 -3.88
C LEU A 76 -3.87 -2.66 -4.45
N LEU A 77 -3.27 -1.72 -3.73
CA LEU A 77 -2.93 -0.41 -4.26
C LEU A 77 -1.47 -0.44 -4.73
N ILE A 78 -1.23 0.04 -5.95
CA ILE A 78 0.13 0.30 -6.45
C ILE A 78 0.31 1.81 -6.53
N VAL A 79 1.17 2.36 -5.68
CA VAL A 79 1.40 3.80 -5.56
C VAL A 79 2.69 4.18 -6.27
N ARG A 80 2.60 5.06 -7.28
CA ARG A 80 3.73 5.73 -7.92
C ARG A 80 3.76 7.19 -7.48
N ALA A 81 4.52 7.50 -6.43
CA ALA A 81 4.52 8.81 -5.78
C ALA A 81 4.87 9.96 -6.76
N LYS A 82 6.01 9.89 -7.47
CA LYS A 82 6.42 10.95 -8.41
C LYS A 82 5.50 11.10 -9.62
N ARG A 83 4.89 10.01 -10.09
CA ARG A 83 3.93 10.07 -11.21
C ARG A 83 2.52 10.40 -10.76
N GLU A 84 2.33 10.65 -9.47
CA GLU A 84 1.04 10.92 -8.84
C GLU A 84 -0.06 9.90 -9.16
N THR A 85 0.32 8.69 -9.58
CA THR A 85 -0.59 7.66 -10.08
C THR A 85 -0.78 6.58 -9.03
N VAL A 86 -2.03 6.18 -8.81
CA VAL A 86 -2.35 5.01 -7.99
C VAL A 86 -3.23 4.05 -8.78
N TYR A 87 -2.81 2.80 -8.87
CA TYR A 87 -3.61 1.73 -9.46
C TYR A 87 -4.33 0.98 -8.35
N PHE A 88 -5.62 0.70 -8.57
CA PHE A 88 -6.47 -0.08 -7.69
C PHE A 88 -6.75 -1.43 -8.34
N LEU A 89 -6.33 -2.51 -7.67
CA LEU A 89 -6.52 -3.87 -8.12
C LEU A 89 -7.46 -4.57 -7.15
N ASP A 90 -8.75 -4.55 -7.50
CA ASP A 90 -9.81 -5.27 -6.79
C ASP A 90 -10.09 -6.59 -7.51
N PRO A 91 -9.90 -7.75 -6.86
CA PRO A 91 -10.12 -9.04 -7.50
C PRO A 91 -11.62 -9.35 -7.72
N LEU A 92 -12.54 -8.59 -7.12
CA LEU A 92 -13.97 -8.86 -7.23
C LEU A 92 -14.57 -8.24 -8.51
N PRO A 93 -15.32 -9.02 -9.31
CA PRO A 93 -15.80 -8.59 -10.63
C PRO A 93 -16.80 -7.43 -10.59
N GLU A 94 -17.55 -7.29 -9.48
CA GLU A 94 -18.64 -6.31 -9.31
C GLU A 94 -18.19 -5.01 -8.62
N ASN A 95 -16.97 -4.96 -8.07
CA ASN A 95 -16.46 -3.80 -7.34
C ASN A 95 -15.33 -3.10 -8.10
N ARG A 96 -15.69 -2.49 -9.23
CA ARG A 96 -14.78 -1.58 -9.97
C ARG A 96 -14.70 -0.18 -9.37
N VAL A 97 -15.43 0.07 -8.28
CA VAL A 97 -15.43 1.36 -7.61
C VAL A 97 -14.22 1.45 -6.69
N VAL A 98 -13.47 2.54 -6.84
CA VAL A 98 -12.33 2.86 -5.98
C VAL A 98 -12.80 3.04 -4.55
N ASP A 99 -12.14 2.38 -3.60
CA ASP A 99 -12.41 2.57 -2.18
C ASP A 99 -12.04 4.03 -1.78
N GLU A 100 -13.06 4.80 -1.38
CA GLU A 100 -12.88 6.22 -1.08
C GLU A 100 -12.01 6.46 0.16
N GLU A 101 -11.98 5.53 1.11
CA GLU A 101 -11.12 5.64 2.28
C GLU A 101 -9.65 5.42 1.90
N ALA A 102 -9.36 4.37 1.13
CA ALA A 102 -8.03 4.12 0.60
C ALA A 102 -7.51 5.30 -0.23
N LYS A 103 -8.37 5.86 -1.09
CA LYS A 103 -8.08 7.05 -1.88
C LYS A 103 -7.80 8.27 -1.00
N ASN A 104 -8.59 8.47 0.07
CA ASN A 104 -8.36 9.56 1.03
C ASN A 104 -7.02 9.42 1.77
N ILE A 105 -6.65 8.21 2.19
CA ILE A 105 -5.37 7.94 2.84
C ILE A 105 -4.21 8.33 1.93
N VAL A 106 -4.24 7.87 0.66
CA VAL A 106 -3.20 8.18 -0.32
C VAL A 106 -3.15 9.68 -0.63
N ASN A 107 -4.29 10.33 -0.87
CA ASN A 107 -4.33 11.75 -1.21
C ASN A 107 -3.79 12.62 -0.07
N ARG A 108 -4.14 12.29 1.18
CA ARG A 108 -3.59 12.98 2.35
C ARG A 108 -2.10 12.71 2.52
N ALA A 109 -1.66 11.47 2.29
CA ALA A 109 -0.24 11.13 2.33
C ALA A 109 0.57 11.95 1.32
N LYS A 110 0.07 12.12 0.09
CA LYS A 110 0.69 12.98 -0.92
C LYS A 110 0.82 14.43 -0.44
N ASN A 111 -0.24 15.00 0.13
CA ASN A 111 -0.20 16.37 0.64
C ASN A 111 0.85 16.57 1.75
N ILE A 112 1.07 15.56 2.60
CA ILE A 112 2.11 15.58 3.63
C ILE A 112 3.53 15.58 3.03
N ILE A 113 3.73 14.99 1.85
CA ILE A 113 5.05 14.91 1.20
C ILE A 113 5.40 16.23 0.49
N ILE A 114 4.40 16.97 0.01
CA ILE A 114 4.57 18.21 -0.76
C ILE A 114 4.73 19.44 0.16
N THR A 115 4.33 19.33 1.43
CA THR A 115 4.46 20.39 2.45
C THR A 115 5.80 20.27 3.17
#